data_AF-A0A9X2XFB7-F1
#
_entry.id   AF-A0A9X2XFB7-F1
#
_cell.length_a   1.000
_cell.length_b   1.000
_cell.length_c   1.000
_cell.angle_alpha   90.00
_cell.angle_beta   90.00
_cell.angle_gamma   90.00
#
_symmetry.space_group_name_H-M   'P 1'
#
loop_
_entity.id
_entity.type
_entity.pdbx_description
1 polymer ?
#
loop_
_entity_poly.entity_id
_entity_poly.type
_entity_poly.pdbx_seq_one_letter_code
_entity_poly.pdbx_strand_id
1 'polypeptide(L)'
;MTFSIAARCPETGQFGIAISSSSIAVGARCPWLLPGVGAVSSQNITLPSLGPEVLALMEQGLAPDAALDKVLARNGYSQYRQIIAINHLGQTAHFSGGQTLGVHNAVSGDQCVAAGNMLAGRAVIEAMVSAFEDGEGQLADRLIRALQAGQARGGEAGPVHSAAVVVVGELTWPIVNLRVDWADEDPIGQLQRLWDAYRPQLQDYIDRALDPAKAPGYGVAGDDR
;
A
#
# COMPACT_ATOMS: atom_id res chain seq x y z
N MET A 1 -8.27 10.80 7.19
CA MET A 1 -7.53 11.51 6.14
C MET A 1 -6.50 10.53 5.64
N THR A 2 -6.74 9.97 4.45
CA THR A 2 -5.84 8.96 3.88
C THR A 2 -6.05 8.91 2.38
N PHE A 3 -4.98 8.70 1.62
CA PHE A 3 -5.08 8.12 0.28
C PHE A 3 -4.07 6.99 0.13
N SER A 4 -4.50 5.91 -0.54
CA SER A 4 -3.69 4.72 -0.76
C SER A 4 -4.00 4.06 -2.08
N ILE A 5 -3.06 3.25 -2.54
CA ILE A 5 -3.16 2.39 -3.72
C ILE A 5 -2.64 1.01 -3.36
N ALA A 6 -3.40 -0.02 -3.70
CA ALA A 6 -3.01 -1.43 -3.65
C ALA A 6 -2.89 -1.94 -5.08
N ALA A 7 -1.83 -2.68 -5.39
CA ALA A 7 -1.57 -3.11 -6.75
C ALA A 7 -0.84 -4.45 -6.83
N ARG A 8 -0.91 -5.05 -8.02
CA ARG A 8 -0.22 -6.27 -8.41
C ARG A 8 0.70 -5.97 -9.59
N CYS A 9 1.90 -6.56 -9.60
CA CYS A 9 2.71 -6.62 -10.81
C CYS A 9 2.43 -7.94 -11.54
N PRO A 10 1.90 -7.92 -12.78
CA PRO A 10 1.56 -9.16 -13.48
C PRO A 10 2.77 -9.97 -13.92
N GLU A 11 3.92 -9.32 -14.13
CA GLU A 11 5.16 -9.96 -14.56
C GLU A 11 5.86 -10.71 -13.42
N THR A 12 5.88 -10.13 -12.22
CA THR A 12 6.59 -10.69 -11.06
C THR A 12 5.67 -11.39 -10.06
N GLY A 13 4.35 -11.21 -10.18
CA GLY A 13 3.38 -11.68 -9.20
C GLY A 13 3.41 -10.93 -7.86
N GLN A 14 4.25 -9.90 -7.73
CA GLN A 14 4.37 -9.11 -6.50
C GLN A 14 3.09 -8.34 -6.22
N PHE A 15 2.81 -8.13 -4.93
CA PHE A 15 1.79 -7.19 -4.47
C PHE A 15 2.44 -6.06 -3.71
N GLY A 16 1.83 -4.88 -3.78
CA GLY A 16 2.28 -3.75 -2.99
C GLY A 16 1.18 -2.78 -2.64
N ILE A 17 1.40 -2.05 -1.55
CA ILE A 17 0.54 -0.95 -1.12
C ILE A 17 1.43 0.27 -0.88
N ALA A 18 1.02 1.42 -1.39
CA ALA A 18 1.54 2.71 -0.95
C ALA A 18 0.41 3.56 -0.38
N ILE A 19 0.71 4.28 0.71
CA ILE A 19 -0.28 4.99 1.51
C ILE A 19 0.33 6.24 2.17
N SER A 20 -0.45 7.31 2.29
CA SER A 20 -0.09 8.49 3.08
C SER A 20 -1.29 8.99 3.91
N SER A 21 -1.00 9.66 5.03
CA SER A 21 -1.99 10.16 5.97
C SER A 21 -1.49 11.36 6.78
N SER A 22 -2.39 12.26 7.16
CA SER A 22 -2.16 13.24 8.25
C SER A 22 -2.01 12.61 9.64
N SER A 23 -2.38 11.34 9.82
CA SER A 23 -2.19 10.63 11.08
C SER A 23 -0.81 9.96 11.14
N ILE A 24 -0.26 9.77 12.34
CA ILE A 24 1.01 9.08 12.58
C ILE A 24 0.95 7.58 12.17
N ALA A 25 2.10 7.04 11.76
CA ALA A 25 2.35 5.61 11.57
C ALA A 25 1.27 4.89 10.74
N VAL A 26 0.84 5.47 9.61
CA VAL A 26 -0.19 4.86 8.75
C VAL A 26 0.23 3.49 8.22
N GLY A 27 1.53 3.32 7.94
CA GLY A 27 2.12 2.08 7.43
C GLY A 27 2.03 0.88 8.37
N ALA A 28 1.89 1.09 9.68
CA ALA A 28 1.72 -0.02 10.63
C ALA A 28 0.28 -0.53 10.74
N ARG A 29 -0.70 0.28 10.31
CA ARG A 29 -2.11 0.07 10.70
C ARG A 29 -3.00 -0.32 9.54
N CYS A 30 -2.68 0.14 8.35
CA CYS A 30 -3.58 0.09 7.20
C CYS A 30 -3.19 -0.94 6.14
N PRO A 31 -1.91 -1.04 5.68
CA PRO A 31 -1.55 -1.94 4.60
C PRO A 31 -1.33 -3.37 5.10
N TRP A 32 -2.00 -4.32 4.47
CA TRP A 32 -1.86 -5.76 4.74
C TRP A 32 -1.68 -6.50 3.43
N LEU A 33 -0.68 -7.38 3.36
CA LEU A 33 -0.35 -8.14 2.16
C LEU A 33 -0.06 -9.58 2.53
N LEU A 34 -0.41 -10.49 1.63
CA LEU A 34 -0.10 -11.92 1.76
C LEU A 34 0.46 -12.42 0.41
N PRO A 35 1.74 -12.86 0.37
CA PRO A 35 2.36 -13.49 -0.80
C PRO A 35 1.45 -14.47 -1.52
N GLY A 36 1.36 -14.36 -2.86
CA GLY A 36 0.52 -15.24 -3.69
C GLY A 36 -1.00 -15.08 -3.53
N VAL A 37 -1.49 -14.31 -2.55
CA VAL A 37 -2.92 -14.15 -2.28
C VAL A 37 -3.42 -12.78 -2.71
N GLY A 38 -2.85 -11.70 -2.15
CA GLY A 38 -3.32 -10.34 -2.44
C GLY A 38 -2.84 -9.25 -1.49
N ALA A 39 -3.44 -8.07 -1.67
CA ALA A 39 -3.21 -6.87 -0.87
C ALA A 39 -4.53 -6.20 -0.47
N VAL A 40 -4.62 -5.77 0.78
CA VAL A 40 -5.80 -5.11 1.37
C VAL A 40 -5.35 -3.91 2.20
N SER A 41 -6.00 -2.76 2.01
CA SER A 41 -5.80 -1.58 2.87
C SER A 41 -7.13 -1.15 3.50
N SER A 42 -7.15 -1.02 4.82
CA SER A 42 -8.28 -0.45 5.58
C SER A 42 -7.92 0.93 6.10
N GLN A 43 -8.75 1.95 5.81
CA GLN A 43 -8.52 3.35 6.13
C GLN A 43 -9.80 4.08 6.57
N ASN A 44 -9.77 5.42 6.59
CA ASN A 44 -10.75 6.31 7.23
C ASN A 44 -10.66 6.20 8.77
N ILE A 45 -11.68 5.65 9.44
CA ILE A 45 -11.60 5.25 10.86
C ILE A 45 -11.21 3.77 10.85
N THR A 46 -9.93 3.50 10.63
CA THR A 46 -9.46 2.14 10.34
C THR A 46 -9.73 1.16 11.50
N LEU A 47 -10.12 -0.07 11.16
CA LEU A 47 -10.04 -1.21 12.06
C LEU A 47 -8.96 -2.14 11.47
N PRO A 48 -7.75 -2.21 12.07
CA PRO A 48 -6.62 -2.92 11.46
C PRO A 48 -6.89 -4.40 11.16
N SER A 49 -7.72 -5.09 11.96
CA SER A 49 -8.01 -6.52 11.77
C SER A 49 -8.72 -6.85 10.46
N LEU A 50 -9.37 -5.87 9.82
CA LEU A 50 -10.08 -6.08 8.55
C LEU A 50 -9.16 -6.52 7.42
N GLY A 51 -7.91 -6.05 7.38
CA GLY A 51 -6.96 -6.46 6.34
C GLY A 51 -6.67 -7.96 6.38
N PRO A 52 -6.14 -8.50 7.50
CA PRO A 52 -5.90 -9.93 7.66
C PRO A 52 -7.16 -10.79 7.49
N GLU A 53 -8.31 -10.34 7.98
CA GLU A 53 -9.58 -11.09 7.83
C GLU A 53 -10.01 -11.23 6.36
N VAL A 54 -9.87 -10.18 5.56
CA VAL A 54 -10.19 -10.20 4.13
C VAL A 54 -9.17 -11.07 3.37
N LEU A 55 -7.88 -10.94 3.68
CA LEU A 55 -6.83 -11.78 3.07
C LEU A 55 -7.04 -13.26 3.36
N ALA A 56 -7.42 -13.63 4.59
CA ALA A 56 -7.70 -15.02 4.95
C ALA A 56 -8.88 -15.63 4.18
N LEU A 57 -9.87 -14.82 3.80
CA LEU A 57 -10.97 -15.27 2.93
C LEU A 57 -10.54 -15.39 1.47
N MET A 58 -9.71 -14.45 0.99
CA MET A 58 -9.13 -14.53 -0.36
C MET A 58 -8.20 -15.73 -0.51
N GLU A 59 -7.45 -16.08 0.53
CA GLU A 59 -6.62 -17.30 0.58
C GLU A 59 -7.47 -18.58 0.45
N GLN A 60 -8.71 -18.55 0.95
CA GLN A 60 -9.70 -19.62 0.76
C GLN A 60 -10.37 -19.60 -0.64
N GLY A 61 -9.92 -18.72 -1.54
CA GLY A 61 -10.38 -18.64 -2.92
C GLY A 61 -11.57 -17.70 -3.15
N LEU A 62 -11.98 -16.90 -2.16
CA LEU A 62 -13.02 -15.89 -2.38
C LEU A 62 -12.47 -14.73 -3.24
N ALA A 63 -13.32 -14.23 -4.15
CA ALA A 63 -13.07 -12.98 -4.83
C ALA A 63 -13.08 -11.80 -3.83
N PRO A 64 -12.36 -10.69 -4.10
CA PRO A 64 -12.23 -9.58 -3.17
C PRO A 64 -13.56 -8.96 -2.73
N ASP A 65 -14.53 -8.83 -3.63
CA ASP A 65 -15.87 -8.31 -3.34
C ASP A 65 -16.61 -9.20 -2.33
N ALA A 66 -16.65 -10.51 -2.57
CA ALA A 66 -17.27 -11.48 -1.69
C ALA A 66 -16.56 -11.57 -0.31
N ALA A 67 -15.23 -11.41 -0.30
CA ALA A 67 -14.46 -11.36 0.93
C ALA A 67 -14.78 -10.11 1.75
N LEU A 68 -14.85 -8.93 1.11
CA LEU A 68 -15.26 -7.68 1.76
C LEU A 68 -16.67 -7.78 2.32
N ASP A 69 -17.65 -8.23 1.53
CA ASP A 69 -19.04 -8.35 1.98
C ASP A 69 -19.18 -9.22 3.24
N LYS A 70 -18.48 -10.36 3.27
CA LYS A 70 -18.52 -11.29 4.40
C LYS A 70 -17.90 -10.71 5.68
N VAL A 71 -16.82 -9.95 5.56
CA VAL A 71 -16.17 -9.30 6.71
C VAL A 71 -17.00 -8.09 7.19
N LEU A 72 -17.49 -7.27 6.26
CA LEU A 72 -18.26 -6.07 6.57
C LEU A 72 -19.62 -6.38 7.21
N ALA A 73 -20.26 -7.50 6.84
CA ALA A 73 -21.51 -7.95 7.46
C ALA A 73 -21.37 -8.35 8.93
N ARG A 74 -20.17 -8.70 9.39
CA ARG A 74 -19.89 -9.07 10.79
C ARG A 74 -19.54 -7.86 11.65
N ASN A 75 -19.24 -6.73 11.03
CA ASN A 75 -18.77 -5.53 11.70
C ASN A 75 -19.91 -4.51 11.84
N GLY A 76 -20.38 -4.28 13.08
CA GLY A 76 -21.42 -3.28 13.38
C GLY A 76 -21.03 -1.82 13.09
N TYR A 77 -19.79 -1.58 12.65
CA TYR A 77 -19.25 -0.25 12.34
C TYR A 77 -18.67 -0.14 10.92
N SER A 78 -19.08 -1.02 10.00
CA SER A 78 -18.65 -0.98 8.60
C SER A 78 -18.89 0.38 7.95
N GLN A 79 -19.97 1.09 8.28
CA GLN A 79 -20.26 2.44 7.81
C GLN A 79 -19.14 3.47 8.03
N TYR A 80 -18.22 3.23 8.96
CA TYR A 80 -17.08 4.12 9.25
C TYR A 80 -15.77 3.73 8.52
N ARG A 81 -15.79 2.65 7.74
CA ARG A 81 -14.59 2.08 7.10
C ARG A 81 -14.53 2.45 5.61
N GLN A 82 -13.31 2.58 5.12
CA GLN A 82 -13.02 2.57 3.69
C GLN A 82 -11.95 1.50 3.44
N ILE A 83 -12.17 0.61 2.48
CA ILE A 83 -11.32 -0.55 2.24
C ILE A 83 -11.08 -0.70 0.74
N ILE A 84 -9.86 -1.06 0.36
CA ILE A 84 -9.49 -1.50 -1.00
C ILE A 84 -8.84 -2.88 -0.93
N ALA A 85 -9.08 -3.71 -1.92
CA ALA A 85 -8.54 -5.07 -2.02
C ALA A 85 -8.22 -5.44 -3.47
N ILE A 86 -7.13 -6.18 -3.67
CA ILE A 86 -6.74 -6.80 -4.95
C ILE A 86 -6.21 -8.21 -4.71
N ASN A 87 -6.57 -9.17 -5.56
CA ASN A 87 -6.08 -10.56 -5.47
C ASN A 87 -5.08 -10.93 -6.57
N HIS A 88 -4.59 -12.17 -6.54
CA HIS A 88 -3.62 -12.74 -7.50
C HIS A 88 -4.11 -12.85 -8.94
N LEU A 89 -5.41 -12.74 -9.17
CA LEU A 89 -6.01 -12.67 -10.51
C LEU A 89 -6.12 -11.22 -11.02
N GLY A 90 -5.70 -10.24 -10.22
CA GLY A 90 -5.87 -8.81 -10.53
C GLY A 90 -7.30 -8.31 -10.35
N GLN A 91 -8.20 -9.12 -9.77
CA GLN A 91 -9.55 -8.68 -9.43
C GLN A 91 -9.45 -7.70 -8.28
N THR A 92 -10.24 -6.62 -8.33
CA THR A 92 -10.24 -5.55 -7.33
C THR A 92 -11.61 -5.38 -6.72
N ALA A 93 -11.64 -4.90 -5.48
CA ALA A 93 -12.86 -4.43 -4.84
C ALA A 93 -12.54 -3.24 -3.94
N HIS A 94 -13.53 -2.38 -3.74
CA HIS A 94 -13.43 -1.28 -2.79
C HIS A 94 -14.77 -1.02 -2.11
N PHE A 95 -14.72 -0.58 -0.85
CA PHE A 95 -15.89 -0.22 -0.07
C PHE A 95 -15.67 1.14 0.59
N SER A 96 -16.69 2.01 0.55
CA SER A 96 -16.75 3.26 1.29
C SER A 96 -18.04 3.29 2.08
N GLY A 97 -17.94 3.20 3.40
CA GLY A 97 -19.10 3.27 4.29
C GLY A 97 -19.74 4.66 4.28
N GLY A 98 -21.02 4.74 4.65
CA GLY A 98 -21.79 6.00 4.64
C GLY A 98 -21.31 7.09 5.60
N GLN A 99 -20.34 6.80 6.46
CA GLN A 99 -19.65 7.74 7.36
C GLN A 99 -18.18 7.97 6.94
N THR A 100 -17.84 7.72 5.67
CA THR A 100 -16.54 8.09 5.11
C THR A 100 -16.38 9.60 5.15
N LEU A 101 -15.26 10.09 5.69
CA LEU A 101 -15.08 11.50 6.00
C LEU A 101 -14.74 12.35 4.77
N GLY A 102 -15.36 13.53 4.69
CA GLY A 102 -15.04 14.56 3.69
C GLY A 102 -15.24 14.12 2.24
N VAL A 103 -14.53 14.78 1.32
CA VAL A 103 -14.48 14.32 -0.07
C VAL A 103 -13.75 12.98 -0.10
N HIS A 104 -14.39 11.97 -0.67
CA HIS A 104 -13.82 10.63 -0.81
C HIS A 104 -14.03 10.12 -2.23
N ASN A 105 -13.16 9.21 -2.66
CA ASN A 105 -13.26 8.53 -3.94
C ASN A 105 -12.58 7.15 -3.81
N ALA A 106 -12.98 6.23 -4.68
CA ALA A 106 -12.31 4.94 -4.87
C ALA A 106 -12.41 4.59 -6.35
N VAL A 107 -11.32 4.11 -6.93
CA VAL A 107 -11.21 3.82 -8.37
C VAL A 107 -10.41 2.54 -8.54
N SER A 108 -10.97 1.60 -9.29
CA SER A 108 -10.25 0.44 -9.81
C SER A 108 -9.63 0.78 -11.16
N GLY A 109 -8.37 0.38 -11.36
CA GLY A 109 -7.65 0.42 -12.63
C GLY A 109 -7.14 -0.96 -13.02
N ASP A 110 -6.31 -1.02 -14.05
CA ASP A 110 -5.61 -2.24 -14.44
C ASP A 110 -4.53 -2.60 -13.40
N GLN A 111 -4.65 -3.81 -12.85
CA GLN A 111 -3.77 -4.34 -11.79
C GLN A 111 -3.65 -3.45 -10.55
N CYS A 112 -4.57 -2.49 -10.31
CA CYS A 112 -4.54 -1.64 -9.13
C CYS A 112 -5.92 -1.17 -8.69
N VAL A 113 -6.01 -0.75 -7.43
CA VAL A 113 -7.16 -0.07 -6.86
C VAL A 113 -6.66 0.99 -5.89
N ALA A 114 -7.22 2.19 -5.99
CA ALA A 114 -6.89 3.31 -5.11
C ALA A 114 -8.13 3.87 -4.44
N ALA A 115 -7.96 4.40 -3.22
CA ALA A 115 -9.03 5.08 -2.52
C ALA A 115 -8.49 6.15 -1.58
N GLY A 116 -9.35 7.12 -1.26
CA GLY A 116 -9.04 8.13 -0.27
C GLY A 116 -10.26 8.79 0.34
N ASN A 117 -10.03 9.43 1.48
CA ASN A 117 -11.00 10.17 2.29
C ASN A 117 -10.36 11.48 2.77
N MET A 118 -11.21 12.48 3.01
CA MET A 118 -10.80 13.86 3.33
C MET A 118 -9.81 14.40 2.27
N LEU A 119 -10.13 14.16 1.00
CA LEU A 119 -9.33 14.58 -0.15
C LEU A 119 -9.53 16.06 -0.47
N ALA A 120 -8.55 16.69 -1.11
CA ALA A 120 -8.73 18.00 -1.74
C ALA A 120 -9.73 17.95 -2.91
N GLY A 121 -9.83 16.81 -3.59
CA GLY A 121 -10.77 16.56 -4.69
C GLY A 121 -10.74 15.12 -5.20
N ARG A 122 -11.75 14.73 -6.00
CA ARG A 122 -11.85 13.37 -6.56
C ARG A 122 -10.70 13.01 -7.50
N ALA A 123 -10.17 14.02 -8.20
CA ALA A 123 -9.05 13.91 -9.14
C ALA A 123 -7.75 13.39 -8.49
N VAL A 124 -7.64 13.44 -7.16
CA VAL A 124 -6.50 12.85 -6.43
C VAL A 124 -6.40 11.35 -6.71
N ILE A 125 -7.49 10.61 -6.54
CA ILE A 125 -7.50 9.15 -6.72
C ILE A 125 -7.41 8.77 -8.19
N GLU A 126 -8.04 9.54 -9.08
CA GLU A 126 -7.96 9.33 -10.53
C GLU A 126 -6.51 9.49 -11.03
N ALA A 127 -5.79 10.50 -10.55
CA ALA A 127 -4.38 10.71 -10.90
C ALA A 127 -3.46 9.62 -10.33
N MET A 128 -3.77 9.06 -9.16
CA MET A 128 -3.01 7.94 -8.59
C MET A 128 -3.12 6.70 -9.49
N VAL A 129 -4.33 6.36 -9.94
CA VAL A 129 -4.55 5.21 -10.84
C VAL A 129 -3.85 5.41 -12.17
N SER A 130 -4.08 6.53 -12.85
CA SER A 130 -3.42 6.83 -14.13
C SER A 130 -1.89 6.80 -14.02
N ALA A 131 -1.31 7.40 -12.98
CA ALA A 131 0.14 7.39 -12.80
C ALA A 131 0.73 6.00 -12.53
N PHE A 132 -0.05 5.09 -11.92
CA PHE A 132 0.36 3.71 -11.71
C PHE A 132 0.32 2.88 -13.01
N GLU A 133 -0.73 3.06 -13.80
CA GLU A 133 -0.93 2.41 -15.10
C GLU A 133 0.13 2.85 -16.12
N ASP A 134 0.43 4.15 -16.17
CA ASP A 134 1.47 4.74 -17.03
C ASP A 134 2.90 4.53 -16.49
N GLY A 135 3.03 3.90 -15.31
CA GLY A 135 4.30 3.70 -14.63
C GLY A 135 5.03 2.44 -15.09
N GLU A 136 6.33 2.57 -15.33
CA GLU A 136 7.24 1.45 -15.61
C GLU A 136 8.20 1.20 -14.43
N GLY A 137 8.93 0.08 -14.45
CA GLY A 137 9.94 -0.26 -13.44
C GLY A 137 9.42 -1.15 -12.32
N GLN A 138 10.11 -1.15 -11.17
CA GLN A 138 9.75 -2.02 -10.04
C GLN A 138 8.41 -1.57 -9.45
N LEU A 139 7.68 -2.51 -8.85
CA LEU A 139 6.37 -2.23 -8.28
C LEU A 139 6.41 -1.07 -7.25
N ALA A 140 7.47 -0.98 -6.45
CA ALA A 140 7.66 0.11 -5.49
C ALA A 140 7.81 1.49 -6.17
N ASP A 141 8.51 1.59 -7.30
CA ASP A 141 8.64 2.86 -8.05
C ASP A 141 7.25 3.35 -8.52
N ARG A 142 6.46 2.45 -9.11
CA ARG A 142 5.11 2.75 -9.61
C ARG A 142 4.16 3.18 -8.50
N LEU A 143 4.23 2.50 -7.35
CA LEU A 143 3.41 2.80 -6.18
C LEU A 143 3.74 4.16 -5.56
N ILE A 144 5.03 4.50 -5.43
CA ILE A 144 5.45 5.81 -4.90
C ILE A 144 5.09 6.93 -5.90
N ARG A 145 5.27 6.69 -7.21
CA ARG A 145 4.85 7.63 -8.26
C ARG A 145 3.35 7.92 -8.21
N ALA A 146 2.53 6.90 -7.96
CA ALA A 146 1.10 7.08 -7.75
C ALA A 146 0.81 8.02 -6.56
N LEU A 147 1.44 7.82 -5.39
CA LEU A 147 1.29 8.74 -4.25
C LEU A 147 1.68 10.17 -4.60
N GLN A 148 2.80 10.36 -5.31
CA GLN A 148 3.26 11.68 -5.75
C GLN A 148 2.25 12.34 -6.69
N ALA A 149 1.66 11.60 -7.63
CA ALA A 149 0.63 12.11 -8.53
C ALA A 149 -0.64 12.51 -7.77
N GLY A 150 -1.07 11.73 -6.78
CA GLY A 150 -2.18 12.08 -5.89
C GLY A 150 -1.88 13.36 -5.12
N GLN A 151 -0.69 13.47 -4.52
CA GLN A 151 -0.26 14.67 -3.80
C GLN A 151 -0.21 15.92 -4.70
N ALA A 152 0.24 15.77 -5.95
CA ALA A 152 0.27 16.85 -6.94
C ALA A 152 -1.12 17.36 -7.35
N ARG A 153 -2.18 16.56 -7.13
CA ARG A 153 -3.59 16.97 -7.28
C ARG A 153 -4.20 17.50 -5.98
N GLY A 154 -3.37 17.82 -4.99
CA GLY A 154 -3.76 18.39 -3.71
C GLY A 154 -3.74 17.37 -2.56
N GLY A 155 -3.69 16.07 -2.84
CA GLY A 155 -3.66 15.03 -1.81
C GLY A 155 -4.85 15.10 -0.84
N GLU A 156 -4.54 15.07 0.45
CA GLU A 156 -5.51 15.33 1.50
C GLU A 156 -5.90 16.81 1.58
N ALA A 157 -7.08 17.13 2.09
CA ALA A 157 -7.53 18.50 2.29
C ALA A 157 -6.64 19.29 3.30
N GLY A 158 -5.88 18.57 4.14
CA GLY A 158 -4.86 19.11 5.02
C GLY A 158 -3.48 18.48 4.78
N PRO A 159 -2.45 18.87 5.54
CA PRO A 159 -1.11 18.31 5.40
C PRO A 159 -1.08 16.82 5.78
N VAL A 160 -0.23 16.06 5.08
CA VAL A 160 0.10 14.68 5.44
C VAL A 160 1.36 14.64 6.31
N HIS A 161 1.43 13.67 7.22
CA HIS A 161 2.54 13.51 8.16
C HIS A 161 3.18 12.13 8.14
N SER A 162 2.53 11.12 7.57
CA SER A 162 3.11 9.79 7.42
C SER A 162 2.92 9.24 6.01
N ALA A 163 3.84 8.36 5.60
CA ALA A 163 3.78 7.67 4.33
C ALA A 163 4.47 6.30 4.44
N ALA A 164 4.02 5.33 3.66
CA ALA A 164 4.63 4.01 3.61
C ALA A 164 4.49 3.37 2.23
N VAL A 165 5.45 2.50 1.90
CA VAL A 165 5.34 1.52 0.81
C VAL A 165 5.71 0.15 1.35
N VAL A 166 4.88 -0.84 1.06
CA VAL A 166 5.12 -2.24 1.41
C VAL A 166 4.94 -3.10 0.16
N VAL A 167 5.89 -3.98 -0.10
CA VAL A 167 5.86 -4.92 -1.24
C VAL A 167 6.20 -6.33 -0.75
N VAL A 168 5.40 -7.30 -1.19
CA VAL A 168 5.63 -8.74 -0.98
C VAL A 168 5.84 -9.42 -2.33
N GLY A 169 6.72 -10.43 -2.35
CA GLY A 169 6.97 -11.30 -3.50
C GLY A 169 6.66 -12.75 -3.15
N GLU A 170 7.58 -13.65 -3.47
CA GLU A 170 7.45 -15.10 -3.18
C GLU A 170 7.80 -15.46 -1.72
N LEU A 171 8.61 -14.63 -1.06
CA LEU A 171 9.07 -14.87 0.30
C LEU A 171 7.95 -14.61 1.31
N THR A 172 8.02 -15.30 2.46
CA THR A 172 7.00 -15.18 3.53
C THR A 172 7.05 -13.84 4.28
N TRP A 173 7.96 -12.94 3.93
CA TRP A 173 8.11 -11.61 4.50
C TRP A 173 8.10 -10.52 3.42
N PRO A 174 7.78 -9.26 3.78
CA PRO A 174 7.88 -8.14 2.84
C PRO A 174 9.33 -7.91 2.39
N ILE A 175 9.55 -7.87 1.08
CA ILE A 175 10.84 -7.54 0.46
C ILE A 175 11.09 -6.02 0.40
N VAL A 176 10.03 -5.22 0.55
CA VAL A 176 10.11 -3.78 0.80
C VAL A 176 9.13 -3.45 1.91
N ASN A 177 9.58 -2.74 2.94
CA ASN A 177 8.72 -2.18 3.97
C ASN A 177 9.36 -0.89 4.50
N LEU A 178 9.08 0.21 3.80
CA LEU A 178 9.64 1.52 4.09
C LEU A 178 8.56 2.43 4.66
N ARG A 179 8.89 3.13 5.74
CA ARG A 179 7.94 3.92 6.51
C ARG A 179 8.55 5.25 6.93
N VAL A 180 7.78 6.31 6.71
CA VAL A 180 7.90 7.59 7.38
C VAL A 180 6.73 7.66 8.33
N ASP A 181 6.97 7.35 9.61
CA ASP A 181 5.88 7.26 10.58
C ASP A 181 5.41 8.64 11.06
N TRP A 182 6.29 9.64 11.03
CA TRP A 182 5.95 11.05 11.24
C TRP A 182 6.99 11.93 10.56
N ALA A 183 6.53 12.98 9.91
CA ALA A 183 7.32 14.07 9.37
C ALA A 183 6.53 15.37 9.51
N ASP A 184 7.21 16.45 9.88
CA ASP A 184 6.58 17.77 9.91
C ASP A 184 6.18 18.22 8.50
N GLU A 185 6.99 17.88 7.50
CA GLU A 185 6.77 18.22 6.10
C GLU A 185 7.19 17.08 5.15
N ASP A 186 6.50 16.99 4.02
CA ASP A 186 6.81 16.12 2.87
C ASP A 186 7.16 14.65 3.22
N PRO A 187 6.26 13.90 3.89
CA PRO A 187 6.50 12.48 4.18
C PRO A 187 6.64 11.63 2.90
N ILE A 188 6.02 12.03 1.79
CA ILE A 188 6.07 11.28 0.52
C ILE A 188 7.44 11.45 -0.16
N GLY A 189 8.00 12.67 -0.19
CA GLY A 189 9.36 12.87 -0.68
C GLY A 189 10.41 12.24 0.25
N GLN A 190 10.17 12.19 1.55
CA GLN A 190 10.99 11.39 2.48
C GLN A 190 10.92 9.89 2.16
N LEU A 191 9.73 9.35 1.88
CA LEU A 191 9.55 7.96 1.48
C LEU A 191 10.29 7.65 0.16
N GLN A 192 10.26 8.56 -0.81
CA GLN A 192 11.04 8.44 -2.04
C GLN A 192 12.55 8.35 -1.75
N ARG A 193 13.08 9.20 -0.86
CA ARG A 193 14.50 9.14 -0.47
C ARG A 193 14.87 7.83 0.21
N LEU A 194 13.99 7.27 1.04
CA LEU A 194 14.19 5.93 1.62
C LEU A 194 14.23 4.86 0.53
N TRP A 195 13.33 4.95 -0.45
CA TRP A 195 13.32 4.01 -1.57
C TRP A 195 14.57 4.10 -2.44
N ASP A 196 15.03 5.31 -2.78
CA ASP A 196 16.26 5.48 -3.57
C ASP A 196 17.49 4.91 -2.87
N ALA A 197 17.55 5.00 -1.53
CA ALA A 197 18.62 4.39 -0.74
C ALA A 197 18.50 2.86 -0.63
N TYR A 198 17.26 2.34 -0.54
CA TYR A 198 16.99 0.92 -0.33
C TYR A 198 17.06 0.10 -1.64
N ARG A 199 16.54 0.63 -2.75
CA ARG A 199 16.44 -0.02 -4.07
C ARG A 199 17.71 -0.75 -4.51
N PRO A 200 18.92 -0.14 -4.49
CA PRO A 200 20.14 -0.83 -4.92
C PRO A 200 20.57 -1.97 -3.99
N GLN A 201 20.09 -2.00 -2.74
CA GLN A 201 20.44 -3.00 -1.73
C GLN A 201 19.39 -4.11 -1.59
N LEU A 202 18.27 -4.03 -2.31
CA LEU A 202 17.13 -4.92 -2.14
C LEU A 202 17.51 -6.39 -2.29
N GLN A 203 18.25 -6.72 -3.36
CA GLN A 203 18.70 -8.10 -3.58
C GLN A 203 19.70 -8.54 -2.52
N ASP A 204 20.62 -7.65 -2.10
CA ASP A 204 21.57 -7.97 -1.03
C ASP A 204 20.84 -8.34 0.26
N TYR A 205 19.77 -7.64 0.64
CA TYR A 205 18.99 -8.00 1.82
C TYR A 205 18.31 -9.36 1.71
N ILE A 206 17.84 -9.73 0.51
CA ILE A 206 17.27 -11.05 0.26
C ILE A 206 18.36 -12.12 0.35
N ASP A 207 19.50 -11.91 -0.30
CA ASP A 207 20.62 -12.85 -0.30
C ASP A 207 21.17 -13.04 1.11
N ARG A 208 21.29 -11.97 1.90
CA ARG A 208 21.68 -12.05 3.32
C ARG A 208 20.73 -12.92 4.15
N ALA A 209 19.44 -12.93 3.84
CA ALA A 209 18.46 -13.73 4.55
C ALA A 209 18.47 -15.20 4.13
N LEU A 210 18.70 -15.48 2.84
CA LEU A 210 18.61 -16.83 2.26
C LEU A 210 19.95 -17.58 2.21
N ASP A 211 21.02 -16.86 1.85
CA ASP A 211 22.39 -17.38 1.70
C ASP A 211 23.42 -16.28 2.05
N PRO A 212 23.69 -16.04 3.34
CA PRO A 212 24.59 -15.00 3.80
C PRO A 212 26.03 -15.08 3.24
N ALA A 213 26.44 -16.24 2.72
CA ALA A 213 27.77 -16.44 2.15
C ALA A 213 27.94 -15.78 0.77
N LYS A 214 26.85 -15.53 0.04
CA LYS A 214 26.85 -14.85 -1.27
C LYS A 214 26.69 -13.33 -1.16
N ALA A 215 26.24 -12.85 -0.02
CA ALA A 215 25.99 -11.43 0.17
C ALA A 215 27.31 -10.62 0.16
N PRO A 216 27.32 -9.42 -0.45
CA PRO A 216 28.45 -8.51 -0.31
C PRO A 216 28.68 -8.15 1.16
N GLY A 217 29.85 -7.60 1.46
CA GLY A 217 30.16 -7.03 2.77
C GLY A 217 29.02 -6.12 3.24
N TYR A 218 28.74 -6.15 4.54
CA TYR A 218 27.67 -5.44 5.21
C TYR A 218 27.92 -3.93 5.28
N GLY A 219 29.14 -3.48 4.99
CA GLY A 219 29.50 -2.05 4.94
C GLY A 219 29.41 -1.34 6.29
N VAL A 220 29.56 -2.10 7.39
CA VAL A 220 29.45 -1.61 8.77
C VAL A 220 30.72 -1.92 9.55
N ALA A 221 30.93 -1.17 10.63
CA ALA A 221 32.03 -1.45 11.55
C ALA A 221 31.97 -2.89 12.06
N GLY A 222 33.07 -3.63 11.92
CA GLY A 222 33.19 -5.03 12.30
C GLY A 222 32.90 -6.04 11.19
N ASP A 223 32.64 -5.61 9.95
CA ASP A 223 32.71 -6.49 8.78
C ASP A 223 33.97 -6.18 7.96
N ASP A 224 34.89 -7.15 7.91
CA ASP A 224 36.18 -7.03 7.22
C ASP A 224 36.14 -7.59 5.79
N ARG A 225 34.96 -7.99 5.30
CA ARG A 225 34.75 -8.52 3.94
C ARG A 225 34.58 -7.45 2.87
#